data_AF-A0A705WV48-F1
#
_entry.id   AF-A0A705WV48-F1
#
_cell.length_a   1.000
_cell.length_b   1.000
_cell.length_c   1.000
_cell.angle_alpha   90.00
_cell.angle_beta   90.00
_cell.angle_gamma   90.00
#
_symmetry.space_group_name_H-M   'P 1'
#
loop_
_entity.id
_entity.type
_entity.pdbx_description
1 polymer ?
#
loop_
_entity_poly.entity_id
_entity_poly.type
_entity_poly.pdbx_seq_one_letter_code
_entity_poly.pdbx_strand_id
1 'polypeptide(L)'
;MKKQLLRTLTASILLMSTSVLAQEAPSRTECIAPAKPGGGFDLTCKLIQVSLLETGAIEKPMRVTYMPGGVGAVAYNAIVAQRPGEPGTVVAFSGGSLLNLSQ
;
A
#
# COMPACT_ATOMS: atom_id res chain seq x y z
N MET A 1 34.29 41.28 -8.07
CA MET A 1 32.82 41.25 -8.30
C MET A 1 32.39 40.14 -9.27
N LYS A 2 32.93 40.04 -10.50
CA LYS A 2 32.59 38.95 -11.46
C LYS A 2 32.77 37.51 -10.92
N LYS A 3 33.83 37.25 -10.13
CA LYS A 3 34.11 35.92 -9.54
C LYS A 3 33.15 35.54 -8.38
N GLN A 4 32.50 36.52 -7.77
CA GLN A 4 31.51 36.31 -6.70
C GLN A 4 30.13 35.98 -7.28
N LEU A 5 29.73 36.68 -8.34
CA LEU A 5 28.54 36.34 -9.12
C LEU A 5 28.61 34.93 -9.72
N LEU A 6 29.80 34.51 -10.18
CA LEU A 6 29.99 33.19 -10.79
C LEU A 6 29.89 32.04 -9.77
N ARG A 7 30.25 32.30 -8.50
CA ARG A 7 30.15 31.34 -7.39
C ARG A 7 28.73 31.22 -6.83
N THR A 8 27.96 32.31 -6.82
CA THR A 8 26.55 32.27 -6.40
C THR A 8 25.65 31.57 -7.42
N LEU A 9 25.98 31.66 -8.72
CA LEU A 9 25.22 30.99 -9.77
C LEU A 9 25.34 29.45 -9.72
N THR A 10 26.52 28.94 -9.36
CA THR A 10 26.79 27.48 -9.27
C THR A 10 26.12 26.85 -8.05
N ALA A 11 25.99 27.57 -6.93
CA ALA A 11 25.28 27.09 -5.75
C ALA A 11 23.75 27.00 -5.94
N SER A 12 23.18 27.86 -6.81
CA SER A 12 21.73 27.90 -7.04
C SER A 12 21.22 26.74 -7.91
N ILE A 13 22.09 26.14 -8.74
CA ILE A 13 21.73 25.01 -9.62
C ILE A 13 21.61 23.69 -8.82
N LEU A 14 22.37 23.53 -7.73
CA LEU A 14 22.34 22.32 -6.91
C LEU A 14 21.07 22.20 -6.03
N LEU A 15 20.35 23.31 -5.82
CA LEU A 15 19.12 23.35 -5.01
C LEU A 15 17.85 23.06 -5.83
N MET A 16 17.93 23.00 -7.16
CA MET A 16 16.78 22.70 -8.04
C MET A 16 16.67 21.23 -8.45
N SER A 17 17.55 20.35 -7.94
CA SER A 17 17.59 18.93 -8.29
C SER A 17 16.76 18.00 -7.40
N THR A 18 15.97 18.53 -6.44
CA THR A 18 14.97 17.71 -5.74
C THR A 18 13.71 17.60 -6.58
N SER A 19 13.84 16.97 -7.75
CA SER A 19 12.68 16.42 -8.44
C SER A 19 12.05 15.40 -7.52
N VAL A 20 10.89 15.75 -6.96
CA VAL A 20 9.96 14.82 -6.30
C VAL A 20 9.80 13.65 -7.24
N LEU A 21 10.35 12.49 -6.87
CA LEU A 21 10.01 11.24 -7.52
C LEU A 21 8.54 11.01 -7.21
N ALA A 22 7.67 11.36 -8.16
CA ALA A 22 6.29 10.93 -8.14
C ALA A 22 6.34 9.40 -8.23
N GLN A 23 6.21 8.73 -7.08
CA GLN A 23 6.10 7.28 -7.02
C GLN A 23 4.89 6.91 -7.86
N GLU A 24 5.14 6.25 -8.99
CA GLU A 24 4.11 5.88 -9.92
C GLU A 24 3.06 5.01 -9.20
N ALA A 25 1.77 5.27 -9.48
CA ALA A 25 0.71 4.55 -8.81
C ALA A 25 0.90 3.03 -9.02
N PRO A 26 0.72 2.20 -7.98
CA PRO A 26 0.92 0.77 -8.11
C PRO A 26 0.08 0.20 -9.27
N SER A 27 0.75 -0.40 -10.25
CA SER A 27 0.10 -0.92 -11.46
C SER A 27 -0.87 -2.07 -11.18
N ARG A 28 -0.73 -2.71 -10.01
CA ARG A 28 -1.55 -3.82 -9.54
C ARG A 28 -1.93 -3.59 -8.08
N THR A 29 -3.20 -3.30 -7.85
CA THR A 29 -3.76 -3.14 -6.51
C THR A 29 -4.45 -4.43 -6.04
N GLU A 30 -4.28 -4.76 -4.76
CA GLU A 30 -4.80 -5.99 -4.16
C GLU A 30 -5.24 -5.75 -2.71
N CYS A 31 -6.40 -6.30 -2.33
CA CYS A 31 -6.79 -6.50 -0.95
C CYS A 31 -6.78 -7.98 -0.62
N ILE A 32 -6.04 -8.35 0.42
CA ILE A 32 -5.94 -9.73 0.91
C ILE A 32 -6.95 -9.92 2.02
N ALA A 33 -7.92 -10.80 1.80
CA ALA A 33 -8.88 -11.23 2.79
C ALA A 33 -8.33 -12.49 3.51
N PRO A 34 -8.04 -12.44 4.83
CA PRO A 34 -7.49 -13.57 5.59
C PRO A 34 -8.51 -14.69 5.92
N ALA A 35 -9.52 -14.90 5.07
CA ALA A 35 -10.56 -15.90 5.24
C ALA A 35 -11.16 -16.33 3.89
N LYS A 36 -12.17 -17.20 3.93
CA LYS A 36 -12.99 -17.54 2.77
C LYS A 36 -13.95 -16.38 2.41
N PRO A 37 -14.47 -16.33 1.17
CA PRO A 37 -15.47 -15.34 0.76
C PRO A 37 -16.73 -15.35 1.64
N GLY A 38 -17.44 -14.22 1.68
CA GLY A 38 -18.72 -14.08 2.38
C GLY A 38 -18.65 -13.65 3.84
N GLY A 39 -17.46 -13.44 4.40
CA GLY A 39 -17.25 -12.94 5.76
C GLY A 39 -16.90 -11.45 5.84
N GLY A 40 -16.65 -10.96 7.06
CA GLY A 40 -16.29 -9.55 7.29
C GLY A 40 -15.04 -9.09 6.54
N PHE A 41 -14.02 -9.94 6.43
CA PHE A 41 -12.81 -9.62 5.66
C PHE A 41 -13.07 -9.43 4.16
N ASP A 42 -13.94 -10.26 3.58
CA ASP A 42 -14.35 -10.13 2.18
C ASP A 42 -15.13 -8.83 1.96
N LEU A 43 -16.09 -8.56 2.84
CA LEU A 43 -16.85 -7.30 2.82
C LEU A 43 -15.91 -6.08 2.92
N THR A 44 -14.97 -6.08 3.86
CA THR A 44 -13.97 -4.99 4.00
C THR A 44 -13.17 -4.80 2.71
N CYS A 45 -12.67 -5.89 2.11
CA CYS A 45 -11.91 -5.78 0.86
C CYS A 45 -12.76 -5.27 -0.31
N LYS A 46 -14.02 -5.69 -0.41
CA LYS A 46 -14.95 -5.20 -1.44
C LYS A 46 -15.32 -3.73 -1.24
N LEU A 47 -15.50 -3.29 0.00
CA LEU A 47 -15.75 -1.88 0.31
C LEU A 47 -14.57 -1.01 -0.14
N ILE A 48 -13.34 -1.39 0.19
CA ILE A 48 -12.14 -0.67 -0.26
C ILE A 48 -12.04 -0.66 -1.80
N GLN A 49 -12.29 -1.80 -2.45
CA GLN A 49 -12.28 -1.91 -3.90
C GLN A 49 -13.23 -0.89 -4.55
N VAL A 50 -14.48 -0.82 -4.08
CA VAL A 50 -15.50 0.10 -4.61
C VAL A 50 -15.13 1.55 -4.27
N SER A 51 -14.83 1.85 -3.01
CA SER A 51 -14.54 3.22 -2.57
C SER A 51 -13.32 3.83 -3.27
N LEU A 52 -12.24 3.06 -3.46
CA LEU A 52 -11.05 3.59 -4.15
C LEU A 52 -11.29 3.79 -5.65
N LEU A 53 -12.12 2.95 -6.27
CA LEU A 53 -12.47 3.10 -7.68
C LEU A 53 -13.40 4.30 -7.90
N GLU A 54 -14.44 4.44 -7.09
CA GLU A 54 -15.42 5.54 -7.19
C GLU A 54 -14.82 6.91 -6.91
N THR A 55 -13.83 6.98 -6.01
CA THR A 55 -13.11 8.22 -5.71
C THR A 55 -12.01 8.56 -6.73
N GLY A 56 -11.74 7.67 -7.70
CA GLY A 56 -10.65 7.83 -8.65
C GLY A 56 -9.26 7.67 -8.04
N ALA A 57 -9.15 7.15 -6.81
CA ALA A 57 -7.87 6.88 -6.16
C ALA A 57 -7.11 5.72 -6.84
N ILE A 58 -7.83 4.83 -7.54
CA ILE A 58 -7.28 3.80 -8.42
C ILE A 58 -8.01 3.83 -9.76
N GLU A 59 -7.28 3.60 -10.86
CA GLU A 59 -7.86 3.61 -12.21
C GLU A 59 -8.54 2.29 -12.60
N LYS A 60 -8.16 1.19 -11.93
CA LYS A 60 -8.63 -0.16 -12.23
C LYS A 60 -9.16 -0.82 -10.96
N PRO A 61 -10.20 -1.67 -11.06
CA PRO A 61 -10.72 -2.39 -9.90
C PRO A 61 -9.62 -3.18 -9.19
N MET A 62 -9.49 -2.95 -7.88
CA MET A 62 -8.57 -3.69 -7.02
C MET A 62 -8.90 -5.19 -7.02
N ARG A 63 -7.90 -6.07 -7.00
CA ARG A 63 -8.14 -7.53 -6.90
C ARG A 63 -8.38 -7.94 -5.44
N VAL A 64 -9.37 -8.81 -5.19
CA VAL A 64 -9.53 -9.45 -3.88
C VAL A 64 -8.88 -10.84 -3.92
N THR A 65 -7.94 -11.09 -3.01
CA THR A 65 -7.28 -12.41 -2.86
C THR A 65 -7.62 -13.01 -1.52
N TYR A 66 -8.04 -14.27 -1.53
CA TYR A 66 -8.38 -14.99 -0.31
C TYR A 66 -7.20 -15.82 0.16
N MET A 67 -6.82 -15.66 1.42
CA MET A 67 -5.74 -16.41 2.05
C MET A 67 -6.19 -16.92 3.43
N PRO A 68 -7.06 -17.96 3.45
CA PRO A 68 -7.61 -18.48 4.70
C PRO A 68 -6.59 -19.26 5.52
N GLY A 69 -6.72 -19.20 6.85
CA GLY A 69 -6.02 -20.10 7.78
C GLY A 69 -5.63 -19.44 9.10
N GLY A 70 -5.78 -20.18 10.21
CA GLY A 70 -5.34 -19.75 11.54
C GLY A 70 -5.84 -18.38 11.97
N VAL A 71 -7.15 -18.09 11.80
CA VAL A 71 -7.78 -16.77 12.04
C VAL A 71 -7.11 -15.56 11.35
N GLY A 72 -6.28 -15.83 10.33
CA GLY A 72 -5.52 -14.87 9.56
C GLY A 72 -4.00 -15.00 9.69
N ALA A 73 -3.49 -15.88 10.57
CA ALA A 73 -2.06 -16.15 10.74
C ALA A 73 -1.35 -16.42 9.41
N VAL A 74 -1.98 -17.22 8.53
CA VAL A 74 -1.38 -17.56 7.22
C VAL A 74 -1.15 -16.29 6.39
N ALA A 75 -2.15 -15.41 6.31
CA ALA A 75 -2.04 -14.17 5.57
C ALA A 75 -1.03 -13.21 6.18
N TYR A 76 -1.11 -12.96 7.49
CA TYR A 76 -0.24 -12.01 8.16
C TYR A 76 1.23 -12.46 8.13
N ASN A 77 1.51 -13.74 8.39
CA ASN A 77 2.86 -14.27 8.33
C ASN A 77 3.44 -14.21 6.91
N ALA A 78 2.66 -14.56 5.89
CA ALA A 78 3.10 -14.47 4.50
C ALA A 78 3.47 -13.04 4.12
N ILE A 79 2.65 -12.06 4.50
CA ILE A 79 2.89 -10.65 4.14
C ILE A 79 4.06 -10.06 4.90
N VAL A 80 4.12 -10.27 6.21
CA VAL A 80 5.23 -9.76 7.04
C VAL A 80 6.56 -10.37 6.63
N ALA A 81 6.61 -11.67 6.33
CA ALA A 81 7.85 -12.35 6.01
C ALA A 81 8.32 -12.15 4.55
N GLN A 82 7.41 -12.08 3.58
CA GLN A 82 7.76 -12.18 2.15
C GLN A 82 7.41 -10.94 1.34
N ARG A 83 6.40 -10.16 1.78
CA ARG A 83 5.87 -9.01 1.01
C ARG A 83 5.80 -7.72 1.86
N PRO A 84 6.82 -7.41 2.69
CA PRO A 84 6.75 -6.23 3.56
C PRO A 84 6.76 -4.95 2.72
N GLY A 85 5.76 -4.10 2.93
CA GLY A 85 5.64 -2.81 2.24
C GLY A 85 5.41 -2.93 0.73
N GLU A 86 4.93 -4.08 0.23
CA GLU A 86 4.64 -4.24 -1.19
C GLU A 86 3.63 -3.17 -1.68
N PRO A 87 4.01 -2.30 -2.62
CA PRO A 87 3.15 -1.23 -3.09
C PRO A 87 1.83 -1.75 -3.67
N GLY A 88 0.72 -1.08 -3.34
CA GLY A 88 -0.60 -1.42 -3.86
C GLY A 88 -1.27 -2.63 -3.17
N THR A 89 -0.64 -3.21 -2.15
CA THR A 89 -1.22 -4.33 -1.39
C THR A 89 -1.69 -3.87 -0.01
N VAL A 90 -2.93 -4.21 0.32
CA VAL A 90 -3.49 -4.06 1.68
C VAL A 90 -4.01 -5.40 2.19
N VAL A 91 -4.03 -5.59 3.50
CA VAL A 91 -4.53 -6.81 4.16
C VAL A 91 -5.64 -6.41 5.10
N ALA A 92 -6.82 -7.02 4.96
CA ALA A 92 -7.90 -6.80 5.91
C ALA A 92 -7.55 -7.43 7.26
N PHE A 93 -7.89 -6.77 8.37
CA PHE A 93 -7.66 -7.29 9.71
C PHE A 93 -8.88 -7.04 10.61
N SER A 94 -8.94 -7.77 11.73
CA SER A 94 -9.94 -7.56 12.76
C SER A 94 -9.28 -7.64 14.13
N GLY A 95 -9.77 -6.84 15.09
CA GLY A 95 -9.24 -6.86 16.46
C GLY A 95 -9.34 -8.24 17.11
N GLY A 96 -10.44 -8.97 16.85
CA GLY A 96 -10.62 -10.34 17.37
C GLY A 96 -9.60 -11.34 16.81
N SER A 97 -9.26 -11.25 15.53
CA SER A 97 -8.20 -12.06 14.94
C SER A 97 -6.84 -11.76 15.56
N LEU A 98 -6.49 -10.48 15.71
CA LEU A 98 -5.21 -10.08 16.29
C LEU A 98 -5.09 -10.49 17.75
N LEU A 99 -6.16 -10.31 18.54
CA LEU A 99 -6.19 -10.78 19.93
C LEU A 99 -5.97 -12.29 20.00
N ASN A 100 -6.65 -13.08 19.17
CA ASN A 100 -6.49 -14.53 19.15
C ASN A 100 -5.09 -15.00 18.70
N LEU A 101 -4.31 -14.15 18.04
CA LEU A 101 -2.92 -14.41 17.67
C LEU A 101 -1.91 -13.97 18.74
N SER A 102 -2.31 -13.04 19.62
CA SER A 102 -1.44 -12.51 20.69
C SER A 102 -1.51 -13.29 21.99
N GLN A 103 -2.44 -14.24 22.11
CA GLN A 103 -2.54 -15.17 23.24
C GLN A 103 -1.58 -16.35 23.06
#